data_AF-A0A356L293-F1
#
_entry.id   AF-A0A356L293-F1
#
_cell.length_a   1.000
_cell.length_b   1.000
_cell.length_c   1.000
_cell.angle_alpha   90.00
_cell.angle_beta   90.00
_cell.angle_gamma   90.00
#
_symmetry.space_group_name_H-M   'P 1'
#
loop_
_entity.id
_entity.type
_entity.pdbx_description
1 polymer ?
#
loop_
_entity_poly.entity_id
_entity_poly.type
_entity_poly.pdbx_seq_one_letter_code
_entity_poly.pdbx_strand_id
1 'polypeptide(L)' 'MDSAEAAEELSCSMQNIDDLVKRGKLHPIKEDNKYRLFLKSEILQRKWK' A
#
# COMPACT_ATOMS: atom_id res chain seq x y z
N MET A 1 -4.25 -2.32 7.32
CA MET A 1 -3.83 -1.06 6.72
C MET A 1 -4.42 -1.02 5.33
N ASP A 2 -5.37 -0.14 5.11
CA ASP A 2 -5.93 0.12 3.78
C ASP A 2 -5.03 1.05 2.95
N SER A 3 -5.41 1.33 1.71
CA SER A 3 -4.66 2.20 0.81
C SER A 3 -4.43 3.62 1.33
N ALA A 4 -5.37 4.18 2.11
CA ALA A 4 -5.24 5.52 2.66
C ALA A 4 -4.26 5.52 3.85
N GLU A 5 -4.40 4.59 4.79
CA GLU A 5 -3.42 4.42 5.87
C GLU A 5 -2.00 4.14 5.31
N ALA A 6 -1.88 3.32 4.27
CA ALA A 6 -0.59 3.02 3.65
C ALA A 6 0.02 4.26 2.98
N ALA A 7 -0.81 5.09 2.35
CA ALA A 7 -0.41 6.35 1.73
C ALA A 7 0.14 7.32 2.78
N GLU A 8 -0.56 7.48 3.91
CA GLU A 8 -0.10 8.32 5.02
C GLU A 8 1.21 7.81 5.63
N GLU A 9 1.31 6.50 5.87
CA GLU A 9 2.48 5.92 6.51
C GLU A 9 3.73 6.00 5.64
N LEU A 10 3.58 5.82 4.33
CA LEU A 10 4.63 6.03 3.32
C LEU A 10 4.81 7.51 2.93
N SER A 11 4.00 8.41 3.50
CA SER A 11 3.96 9.84 3.17
C SER A 11 3.92 10.08 1.65
N CYS A 12 3.05 9.34 0.97
CA CYS A 12 2.87 9.40 -0.48
C CYS A 12 1.39 9.50 -0.86
N SER A 13 1.09 9.82 -2.11
CA SER A 13 -0.29 9.93 -2.58
C SER A 13 -0.95 8.56 -2.80
N MET A 14 -2.27 8.45 -2.70
CA MET A 14 -3.00 7.22 -3.03
C MET A 14 -2.73 6.71 -4.46
N GLN A 15 -2.48 7.61 -5.42
CA GLN A 15 -2.07 7.23 -6.78
C GLN A 15 -0.73 6.48 -6.79
N ASN A 16 0.19 6.84 -5.90
CA ASN A 16 1.47 6.16 -5.76
C ASN A 16 1.29 4.76 -5.17
N ILE A 17 0.35 4.58 -4.24
CA ILE A 17 -0.03 3.24 -3.76
C ILE A 17 -0.59 2.38 -4.91
N ASP A 18 -1.46 2.93 -5.75
CA ASP A 18 -1.98 2.21 -6.91
C ASP A 18 -0.87 1.85 -7.93
N ASP A 19 0.04 2.78 -8.21
CA ASP A 19 1.22 2.51 -9.04
C ASP A 19 2.09 1.39 -8.47
N LEU A 20 2.34 1.42 -7.15
CA LEU A 20 3.13 0.40 -6.47
C LEU A 20 2.46 -0.99 -6.54
N VAL A 21 1.14 -1.06 -6.44
CA VAL A 21 0.40 -2.32 -6.63
C VAL A 21 0.50 -2.78 -8.08
N LYS A 22 0.27 -1.89 -9.04
CA LYS A 22 0.39 -2.21 -10.49
C LYS A 22 1.78 -2.68 -10.89
N ARG A 23 2.82 -2.14 -10.25
CA ARG A 23 4.23 -2.51 -10.50
C ARG A 23 4.67 -3.75 -9.72
N GLY A 24 3.79 -4.38 -8.94
CA GLY A 24 4.12 -5.55 -8.11
C GLY A 24 5.09 -5.22 -6.97
N LYS A 25 5.11 -3.96 -6.52
CA LYS A 25 5.94 -3.48 -5.41
C LYS A 25 5.21 -3.49 -4.06
N LEU A 26 3.88 -3.47 -4.11
CA LEU A 26 2.98 -3.67 -2.97
C LEU A 26 2.04 -4.82 -3.27
N HIS A 27 1.86 -5.70 -2.30
CA HIS A 27 1.00 -6.87 -2.42
C HIS A 27 -0.20 -6.69 -1.49
N PRO A 28 -1.39 -6.39 -2.03
CA PRO A 28 -2.58 -6.41 -1.22
C PRO A 28 -2.84 -7.85 -0.75
N ILE A 29 -2.94 -8.06 0.56
CA ILE A 29 -3.37 -9.33 1.16
C ILE A 29 -4.84 -9.62 0.89
N LYS A 30 -5.62 -8.57 0.68
CA LYS A 30 -7.02 -8.65 0.29
C LYS A 30 -7.34 -7.52 -0.66
N GLU A 31 -7.91 -7.85 -1.80
CA GLU A 31 -8.40 -6.89 -2.76
C GLU A 31 -9.89 -7.15 -2.99
N ASP A 32 -10.67 -6.10 -2.78
CA ASP A 32 -12.08 -6.04 -3.12
C ASP A 32 -12.30 -4.83 -4.03
N ASN A 33 -13.46 -4.76 -4.70
CA ASN A 33 -13.73 -3.72 -5.70
C ASN A 33 -13.75 -2.31 -5.10
N LYS A 34 -13.85 -2.21 -3.77
CA LYS A 34 -13.97 -0.95 -3.02
C LYS A 34 -12.76 -0.66 -2.12
N TYR A 35 -11.95 -1.65 -1.77
CA TYR A 35 -10.82 -1.46 -0.86
C TYR A 35 -9.73 -2.52 -1.06
N ARG A 36 -8.49 -2.13 -0.77
CA ARG A 36 -7.33 -3.03 -0.69
C ARG A 36 -6.80 -3.00 0.73
N LEU A 37 -6.41 -4.16 1.24
CA LEU A 37 -5.73 -4.30 2.52
C LEU A 37 -4.29 -4.74 2.27
N PHE A 38 -3.38 -4.11 3.00
CA PHE A 38 -1.95 -4.37 2.96
C PHE A 38 -1.46 -4.85 4.33
N LEU A 39 -0.38 -5.64 4.32
CA LEU A 39 0.33 -5.99 5.53
C LEU A 39 1.08 -4.77 6.06
N LYS A 40 0.79 -4.39 7.30
CA LYS A 40 1.51 -3.30 7.99
C LYS A 40 3.03 -3.53 7.97
N SER A 41 3.47 -4.77 8.16
CA SER A 41 4.89 -5.14 8.11
C SER A 41 5.52 -4.88 6.74
N GLU A 42 4.80 -5.10 5.63
CA GLU A 42 5.30 -4.85 4.27
C GLU A 42 5.47 -3.34 4.01
N ILE A 43 4.48 -2.54 4.43
CA ILE A 43 4.52 -1.07 4.33
C ILE A 43 5.69 -0.50 5.15
N LEU A 44 5.81 -0.94 6.41
CA LEU A 44 6.89 -0.48 7.30
C LEU A 44 8.26 -0.88 6.77
N GLN A 45 8.44 -2.09 6.24
CA GLN A 45 9.72 -2.50 5.63
C GLN A 45 10.11 -1.61 4.45
N ARG A 46 9.13 -1.07 3.71
CA ARG A 46 9.37 -0.19 2.57
C ARG A 46 9.74 1.24 2.99
N LYS A 47 9.22 1.74 4.11
CA LYS A 47 9.56 3.08 4.65
C LYS A 47 11.05 3.21 5.02
N TRP A 48 11.70 2.10 5.35
CA TRP A 48 13.09 2.07 5.82
C TRP A 48 14.10 1.65 4.75
N LYS A 49 13.70 1.61 3.47
CA LYS A 49 14.53 1.17 2.35
C LYS A 49 14.64 2.27 1.30
#